data_AF-A0A316NTW6-F1
#
_entry.id   AF-A0A316NTW6-F1
#
_cell.length_a   1.000
_cell.length_b   1.000
_cell.length_c   1.000
_cell.angle_alpha   90.00
_cell.angle_beta   90.00
_cell.angle_gamma   90.00
#
_symmetry.space_group_name_H-M   'P 1'
#
loop_
_entity.id
_entity.type
_entity.pdbx_description
1 polymer ?
#
loop_
_entity_poly.entity_id
_entity_poly.type
_entity_poly.pdbx_seq_one_letter_code
_entity_poly.pdbx_strand_id
1 'polypeptide(L)'
;MANSKELYCEALLRMCETQRLGKITVTSLIKETGTARQTFYNNFRDINDLVSFIPIHYLTTGGVPINAIENIRHAFVYAQHHKGFFSQLPDHAGQNNFRDTIVSWLQEASYEEHIDPSLPPDEQLLLKLKIDVYLYGIVDVFLQWCKTGLEWSFEVVLDAIWECSPAFLRKRPLQPAIPS
;
A
#
# COMPACT_ATOMS: atom_id res chain seq x y z
N MET A 1 12.52 21.28 1.22
CA MET A 1 11.22 21.65 0.62
C MET A 1 10.44 20.37 0.49
N ALA A 2 9.28 20.23 1.12
CA ALA A 2 8.45 19.04 0.94
C ALA A 2 8.21 18.84 -0.56
N ASN A 3 8.41 17.61 -1.04
CA ASN A 3 8.18 17.28 -2.44
C ASN A 3 6.71 17.60 -2.76
N SER A 4 6.41 18.20 -3.93
CA SER A 4 5.02 18.54 -4.29
C SER A 4 4.07 17.34 -4.17
N LYS A 5 4.57 16.11 -4.35
CA LYS A 5 3.82 14.87 -4.09
C LYS A 5 3.44 14.69 -2.62
N GLU A 6 4.40 14.83 -1.70
CA GLU A 6 4.18 14.71 -0.25
C GLU A 6 3.14 15.72 0.23
N LEU A 7 3.19 16.96 -0.29
CA LEU A 7 2.21 17.99 0.03
C LEU A 7 0.76 17.55 -0.28
N TYR A 8 0.53 16.92 -1.43
CA TYR A 8 -0.80 16.41 -1.78
C TYR A 8 -1.18 15.16 -0.98
N CYS A 9 -0.22 14.27 -0.68
CA CYS A 9 -0.45 13.13 0.21
C CYS A 9 -0.96 13.60 1.58
N GLU A 10 -0.21 14.48 2.22
CA GLU A 10 -0.58 15.02 3.54
C GLU A 10 -1.92 15.76 3.51
N ALA A 11 -2.18 16.55 2.46
CA ALA A 11 -3.46 17.24 2.31
C ALA A 11 -4.62 16.27 2.20
N LEU A 12 -4.52 15.22 1.37
CA LEU A 12 -5.57 14.22 1.23
C LEU A 12 -5.81 13.46 2.53
N LEU A 13 -4.74 13.07 3.24
CA LEU A 13 -4.82 12.40 4.54
C LEU A 13 -5.53 13.27 5.57
N ARG A 14 -5.09 14.53 5.76
CA ARG A 14 -5.74 15.49 6.68
C ARG A 14 -7.20 15.72 6.35
N MET A 15 -7.51 15.87 5.06
CA MET A 15 -8.86 16.05 4.59
C MET A 15 -9.74 14.84 4.95
N CYS A 16 -9.25 13.61 4.79
CA CYS A 16 -10.02 12.41 5.11
C CYS A 16 -10.34 12.23 6.60
N GLU A 17 -9.71 12.99 7.50
CA GLU A 17 -10.08 13.00 8.93
C GLU A 17 -11.45 13.66 9.17
N THR A 18 -11.95 14.49 8.25
CA THR A 18 -13.19 15.26 8.43
C THR A 18 -14.22 15.11 7.30
N GLN A 19 -13.83 14.54 6.17
CA GLN A 19 -14.71 14.36 5.00
C GLN A 19 -14.51 13.01 4.32
N ARG A 20 -15.57 12.59 3.60
CA ARG A 20 -15.53 11.36 2.82
C ARG A 20 -14.60 11.50 1.61
N LEU A 21 -13.74 10.51 1.38
CA LEU A 21 -12.79 10.45 0.27
C LEU A 21 -13.46 10.74 -1.08
N GLY A 22 -14.62 10.10 -1.36
CA GLY A 22 -15.38 10.33 -2.59
C GLY A 22 -15.99 11.72 -2.76
N LYS A 23 -15.85 12.63 -1.78
CA LYS A 23 -16.26 14.05 -1.88
C LYS A 23 -15.08 14.99 -2.10
N ILE A 24 -13.86 14.51 -1.92
CA ILE A 24 -12.65 15.30 -2.17
C ILE A 24 -12.45 15.40 -3.67
N THR A 25 -12.16 16.61 -4.16
CA THR A 25 -11.91 16.88 -5.59
C THR A 25 -10.50 17.44 -5.78
N VAL A 26 -9.96 17.40 -7.00
CA VAL A 26 -8.70 18.09 -7.33
C VAL A 26 -8.78 19.58 -6.98
N THR A 27 -9.93 20.22 -7.22
CA THR A 27 -10.17 21.61 -6.85
C THR A 27 -10.09 21.84 -5.33
N SER A 28 -10.61 20.90 -4.53
CA SER A 28 -10.52 20.97 -3.07
C SER A 28 -9.06 20.82 -2.62
N LEU A 29 -8.30 19.89 -3.21
CA LEU A 29 -6.88 19.67 -2.90
C LEU A 29 -6.03 20.88 -3.22
N ILE A 30 -6.12 21.45 -4.43
CA ILE A 30 -5.29 22.61 -4.81
C ILE A 30 -5.61 23.85 -3.97
N LYS A 31 -6.86 23.97 -3.48
CA LYS A 31 -7.23 25.02 -2.53
C LYS A 31 -6.60 24.80 -1.16
N GLU A 32 -6.61 23.56 -0.68
CA GLU A 32 -5.98 23.16 0.59
C GLU A 32 -4.46 23.35 0.56
N THR A 33 -3.81 23.01 -0.55
CA THR A 33 -2.35 23.08 -0.71
C THR A 33 -1.85 24.44 -1.19
N GLY A 34 -2.74 25.34 -1.61
CA GLY A 34 -2.38 26.64 -2.19
C GLY A 34 -1.63 26.54 -3.52
N THR A 35 -1.81 25.45 -4.27
CA THR A 35 -1.10 25.18 -5.53
C THR A 35 -1.96 25.47 -6.76
N ALA A 36 -1.34 25.51 -7.94
CA ALA A 36 -2.07 25.59 -9.20
C ALA A 36 -2.56 24.20 -9.65
N ARG A 37 -3.66 24.15 -10.40
CA ARG A 37 -4.18 22.91 -11.02
C ARG A 37 -3.12 22.17 -11.84
N GLN A 38 -2.30 22.89 -12.60
CA GLN A 38 -1.22 22.29 -13.38
C GLN A 38 -0.18 21.61 -12.49
N THR A 39 0.11 22.15 -11.30
CA THR A 39 1.04 21.54 -10.34
C THR A 39 0.52 20.18 -9.87
N PHE A 40 -0.79 20.01 -9.68
CA PHE A 40 -1.38 18.70 -9.36
C PHE A 40 -1.17 17.72 -10.52
N TYR A 41 -1.56 18.11 -11.74
CA TYR A 41 -1.49 17.23 -12.91
C TYR A 41 -0.07 16.90 -13.39
N ASN A 42 0.93 17.70 -13.00
CA ASN A 42 2.34 17.35 -13.18
C ASN A 42 2.78 16.19 -12.27
N ASN A 43 2.04 15.92 -11.19
CA ASN A 43 2.39 14.90 -10.19
C ASN A 43 1.47 13.68 -10.22
N PHE A 44 0.16 13.89 -10.46
CA PHE A 44 -0.87 12.86 -10.42
C PHE A 44 -1.87 13.04 -11.56
N ARG A 45 -2.30 11.95 -12.18
CA ARG A 45 -3.29 11.99 -13.27
C ARG A 45 -4.67 12.41 -12.77
N ASP A 46 -5.05 11.89 -11.61
CA ASP A 46 -6.32 12.14 -10.94
C ASP A 46 -6.20 11.82 -9.43
N ILE A 47 -7.33 11.83 -8.71
CA ILE A 47 -7.36 11.53 -7.27
C ILE A 47 -7.09 10.06 -7.00
N ASN A 48 -7.49 9.15 -7.88
CA ASN A 48 -7.28 7.72 -7.68
C ASN A 48 -5.79 7.37 -7.77
N ASP A 49 -5.06 8.04 -8.68
CA ASP A 49 -3.59 7.97 -8.77
C ASP A 49 -2.93 8.42 -7.45
N LEU A 50 -3.40 9.52 -6.85
CA LEU A 50 -2.93 9.96 -5.53
C LEU A 50 -3.30 8.98 -4.40
N VAL A 51 -4.52 8.44 -4.40
CA VAL A 51 -4.99 7.46 -3.41
C VAL A 51 -4.10 6.23 -3.40
N SER A 52 -3.77 5.68 -4.57
CA SER A 52 -2.88 4.52 -4.69
C SER A 52 -1.41 4.88 -4.41
N PHE A 53 -0.99 6.08 -4.77
CA PHE A 53 0.38 6.54 -4.54
C PHE A 53 0.73 6.59 -3.04
N ILE A 54 -0.17 7.05 -2.16
CA ILE A 54 0.10 7.20 -0.72
C ILE A 54 0.70 5.92 -0.09
N PRO A 55 0.00 4.76 -0.10
CA PRO A 55 0.53 3.54 0.50
C PRO A 55 1.73 2.96 -0.27
N ILE A 56 1.75 3.05 -1.60
CA ILE A 56 2.89 2.57 -2.41
C ILE A 56 4.16 3.36 -2.09
N HIS A 57 4.04 4.69 -2.01
CA HIS A 57 5.14 5.58 -1.66
C HIS A 57 5.66 5.30 -0.26
N TYR A 58 4.77 5.05 0.70
CA TYR A 58 5.16 4.66 2.05
C TYR A 58 5.96 3.35 2.05
N LEU A 59 5.47 2.30 1.38
CA LEU A 59 6.13 1.00 1.29
C LEU A 59 7.52 1.04 0.64
N THR A 60 7.81 2.04 -0.19
CA THR A 60 9.04 2.13 -1.00
C THR A 60 10.08 3.10 -0.45
N THR A 61 9.70 4.06 0.39
CA THR A 61 10.61 5.10 0.88
C THR A 61 11.39 4.72 2.14
N GLY A 62 10.94 3.70 2.88
CA GLY A 62 11.55 3.31 4.15
C GLY A 62 12.88 2.55 4.03
N GLY A 63 13.35 2.21 2.83
CA GLY A 63 14.58 1.41 2.62
C GLY A 63 14.50 -0.03 3.12
N VAL A 64 13.32 -0.47 3.57
CA VAL A 64 13.03 -1.84 3.98
C VAL A 64 12.38 -2.57 2.80
N PRO A 65 12.75 -3.84 2.51
CA PRO A 65 12.10 -4.59 1.45
C PRO A 65 10.58 -4.65 1.60
N ILE A 66 9.84 -4.57 0.49
CA ILE A 66 8.37 -4.50 0.47
C ILE A 66 7.72 -5.69 1.21
N ASN A 67 8.28 -6.89 1.04
CA ASN A 67 7.81 -8.14 1.65
C ASN A 67 8.41 -8.43 3.04
N ALA A 68 9.25 -7.57 3.59
CA ALA A 68 9.76 -7.76 4.94
C ALA A 68 8.65 -7.52 5.96
N ILE A 69 8.57 -8.39 6.99
CA ILE A 69 7.63 -8.24 8.10
C ILE A 69 7.67 -6.83 8.71
N GLU A 70 8.87 -6.25 8.83
CA GLU A 70 9.04 -4.92 9.40
C GLU A 70 8.36 -3.83 8.56
N ASN A 71 8.42 -3.93 7.24
CA ASN A 71 7.75 -2.97 6.36
C ASN A 71 6.23 -3.11 6.42
N ILE A 72 5.74 -4.36 6.51
CA ILE A 72 4.32 -4.64 6.72
C ILE A 72 3.87 -4.05 8.06
N ARG A 73 4.64 -4.23 9.13
CA ARG A 73 4.37 -3.63 10.45
C ARG A 73 4.28 -2.11 10.39
N HIS A 74 5.26 -1.46 9.75
CA HIS A 74 5.23 -0.02 9.54
C HIS A 74 4.01 0.44 8.74
N ALA A 75 3.63 -0.27 7.68
CA ALA A 75 2.47 0.07 6.87
C ALA A 75 1.15 0.00 7.67
N PHE A 76 1.01 -0.98 8.56
CA PHE A 76 -0.16 -1.07 9.45
C PHE A 76 -0.19 0.07 10.48
N VAL A 77 0.94 0.41 11.10
CA VAL A 77 1.03 1.56 12.02
C VAL A 77 0.69 2.86 11.30
N TYR A 78 1.19 3.04 10.08
CA TYR A 78 0.86 4.18 9.23
C TYR A 78 -0.65 4.24 8.93
N ALA A 79 -1.26 3.09 8.63
CA ALA A 79 -2.69 3.01 8.39
C ALA A 79 -3.53 3.40 9.62
N GLN A 80 -3.11 2.99 10.82
CA GLN A 80 -3.74 3.39 12.07
C GLN A 80 -3.63 4.89 12.32
N HIS A 81 -2.44 5.48 12.07
CA HIS A 81 -2.23 6.91 12.25
C HIS A 81 -3.10 7.76 11.31
N HIS A 82 -3.42 7.22 10.12
CA HIS A 82 -4.25 7.87 9.11
C HIS A 82 -5.61 7.17 8.92
N LYS A 83 -6.22 6.75 10.03
CA LYS A 83 -7.47 5.96 10.06
C LYS A 83 -8.59 6.60 9.23
N GLY A 84 -8.70 7.93 9.20
CA GLY A 84 -9.72 8.64 8.41
C GLY A 84 -9.64 8.32 6.91
N PHE A 85 -8.44 8.18 6.36
CA PHE A 85 -8.22 7.76 4.98
C PHE A 85 -8.40 6.25 4.80
N PHE A 86 -7.66 5.44 5.56
CA PHE A 86 -7.57 4.00 5.32
C PHE A 86 -8.90 3.27 5.53
N SER A 87 -9.75 3.71 6.48
CA SER A 87 -11.06 3.09 6.71
C SER A 87 -12.03 3.22 5.52
N GLN A 88 -11.73 4.12 4.57
CA GLN A 88 -12.59 4.36 3.41
C GLN A 88 -12.14 3.60 2.15
N LEU A 89 -10.93 3.04 2.15
CA LEU A 89 -10.39 2.27 1.02
C LEU A 89 -11.19 1.00 0.67
N PRO A 90 -11.82 0.27 1.62
CA PRO A 90 -12.62 -0.91 1.28
C PRO A 90 -13.82 -0.60 0.37
N ASP A 91 -14.34 0.63 0.44
CA ASP A 91 -15.46 1.10 -0.39
C ASP A 91 -14.97 1.90 -1.63
N HIS A 92 -13.65 2.01 -1.84
CA HIS A 92 -13.08 2.67 -3.00
C HIS A 92 -13.25 1.77 -4.23
N ALA A 93 -14.28 2.02 -5.01
CA ALA A 93 -14.64 1.24 -6.20
C ALA A 93 -14.57 2.08 -7.48
N GLY A 94 -14.50 1.41 -8.63
CA GLY A 94 -14.42 2.04 -9.95
C GLY A 94 -13.08 1.78 -10.64
N GLN A 95 -12.83 2.52 -11.73
CA GLN A 95 -11.56 2.42 -12.48
C GLN A 95 -10.39 2.95 -11.65
N ASN A 96 -9.25 2.26 -11.72
CA ASN A 96 -8.04 2.57 -10.96
C ASN A 96 -8.29 2.63 -9.44
N ASN A 97 -9.17 1.76 -8.92
CA ASN A 97 -9.38 1.67 -7.49
C ASN A 97 -8.11 1.19 -6.76
N PHE A 98 -8.05 1.48 -5.46
CA PHE A 98 -6.90 1.17 -4.62
C PHE A 98 -6.55 -0.32 -4.65
N ARG A 99 -7.54 -1.21 -4.48
CA ARG A 99 -7.33 -2.66 -4.41
C ARG A 99 -6.64 -3.19 -5.66
N ASP A 100 -7.19 -2.91 -6.83
CA ASP A 100 -6.64 -3.43 -8.08
C ASP A 100 -5.27 -2.82 -8.38
N THR A 101 -5.08 -1.53 -8.04
CA THR A 101 -3.79 -0.85 -8.22
C THR A 101 -2.70 -1.43 -7.33
N ILE A 102 -2.96 -1.61 -6.03
CA ILE A 102 -1.96 -2.11 -5.08
C ILE A 102 -1.62 -3.57 -5.35
N VAL A 103 -2.61 -4.39 -5.72
CA VAL A 103 -2.37 -5.80 -6.09
C VAL A 103 -1.49 -5.89 -7.33
N SER A 104 -1.84 -5.16 -8.39
CA SER A 104 -1.06 -5.17 -9.64
C SER A 104 0.38 -4.72 -9.39
N TRP A 105 0.56 -3.65 -8.60
CA TRP A 105 1.89 -3.15 -8.25
C TRP A 105 2.70 -4.16 -7.41
N LEU A 106 2.09 -4.79 -6.40
CA LEU A 106 2.76 -5.82 -5.59
C LEU A 106 3.12 -7.05 -6.41
N GLN A 107 2.26 -7.45 -7.35
CA GLN A 107 2.49 -8.55 -8.27
C GLN A 107 3.69 -8.28 -9.17
N GLU A 108 3.71 -7.14 -9.86
CA GLU A 108 4.82 -6.73 -10.72
C GLU A 108 6.15 -6.72 -9.96
N ALA A 109 6.20 -6.05 -8.80
CA ALA A 109 7.39 -6.01 -7.96
C ALA A 109 7.85 -7.41 -7.51
N SER A 110 6.90 -8.29 -7.15
CA SER A 110 7.22 -9.64 -6.69
C SER A 110 7.69 -10.55 -7.83
N TYR A 111 7.13 -10.40 -9.03
CA TYR A 111 7.55 -11.18 -10.19
C TYR A 111 8.97 -10.79 -10.62
N GLU A 112 9.25 -9.49 -10.70
CA GLU A 112 10.59 -8.99 -11.04
C GLU A 112 11.65 -9.47 -10.05
N GLU A 113 11.30 -9.56 -8.76
CA GLU A 113 12.24 -10.02 -7.74
C GLU A 113 12.44 -11.55 -7.72
N HIS A 114 11.37 -12.32 -7.94
CA HIS A 114 11.34 -13.75 -7.58
C HIS A 114 11.16 -14.73 -8.74
N ILE A 115 10.88 -14.25 -9.96
CA ILE A 115 10.67 -15.13 -11.12
C ILE A 115 11.82 -14.96 -12.10
N ASP A 116 12.62 -16.02 -12.24
CA ASP A 116 13.68 -16.09 -13.24
C ASP A 116 13.06 -16.38 -14.63
N PRO A 117 13.25 -15.49 -15.63
CA PRO A 117 12.67 -15.65 -16.96
C PRO A 117 13.24 -16.85 -17.74
N SER A 118 14.35 -17.44 -17.30
CA SER A 118 14.95 -18.64 -17.90
C SER A 118 14.28 -19.95 -17.47
N LEU A 119 13.43 -19.93 -16.44
CA LEU A 119 12.70 -21.11 -15.97
C LEU A 119 11.70 -21.62 -17.03
N PRO A 120 11.36 -22.92 -17.03
CA PRO A 120 10.28 -23.43 -17.86
C PRO A 120 8.94 -22.72 -17.61
N PRO A 121 8.07 -22.55 -18.64
CA PRO A 121 6.81 -21.82 -18.50
C PRO A 121 5.91 -22.29 -17.36
N ASP A 122 5.80 -23.60 -17.13
CA ASP A 122 4.97 -24.15 -16.05
C ASP A 122 5.53 -23.85 -14.65
N GLU A 123 6.86 -23.75 -14.52
CA GLU A 123 7.51 -23.36 -13.26
C GLU A 123 7.29 -21.86 -12.98
N GLN A 124 7.41 -21.01 -14.00
CA GLN A 124 7.07 -19.58 -13.88
C GLN A 124 5.61 -19.39 -13.49
N LEU A 125 4.69 -20.13 -14.12
CA LEU A 125 3.26 -20.08 -13.80
C LEU A 125 3.00 -20.53 -12.35
N LEU A 126 3.64 -21.60 -11.89
CA LEU A 126 3.49 -22.07 -10.51
C LEU A 126 3.96 -21.00 -9.49
N LEU A 127 5.11 -20.35 -9.74
CA LEU A 127 5.60 -19.28 -8.87
C LEU A 127 4.67 -18.07 -8.89
N LYS A 128 4.22 -17.66 -10.08
CA LYS A 128 3.25 -16.57 -10.25
C LYS A 128 1.97 -16.84 -9.47
N LEU A 129 1.37 -18.02 -9.60
CA LEU A 129 0.15 -18.39 -8.87
C LEU A 129 0.35 -18.43 -7.35
N LYS A 130 1.52 -18.88 -6.86
CA LYS A 130 1.85 -18.84 -5.42
C LYS A 130 1.95 -17.41 -4.89
N ILE A 131 2.56 -16.51 -5.67
CA ILE A 131 2.62 -15.07 -5.36
C ILE A 131 1.20 -14.50 -5.36
N ASP A 132 0.42 -14.77 -6.39
CA ASP A 132 -0.92 -14.20 -6.58
C ASP A 132 -1.87 -14.60 -5.45
N VAL A 133 -1.95 -15.89 -5.14
CA VAL A 133 -2.81 -16.39 -4.03
C VAL A 133 -2.43 -15.72 -2.71
N TYR A 134 -1.13 -15.58 -2.44
CA TYR A 134 -0.66 -14.91 -1.23
C TYR A 134 -1.02 -13.41 -1.23
N LEU A 135 -0.75 -12.70 -2.32
CA LEU A 135 -1.00 -11.26 -2.42
C LEU A 135 -2.49 -10.90 -2.37
N TYR A 136 -3.35 -11.68 -3.04
CA TYR A 136 -4.80 -11.53 -2.90
C TYR A 136 -5.25 -11.69 -1.45
N GLY A 137 -4.74 -12.73 -0.77
CA GLY A 137 -5.05 -12.98 0.63
C GLY A 137 -4.65 -11.82 1.54
N ILE A 138 -3.40 -11.34 1.47
CA ILE A 138 -2.92 -10.29 2.38
C ILE A 138 -3.59 -8.93 2.11
N VAL A 139 -3.86 -8.58 0.84
CA VAL A 139 -4.53 -7.32 0.50
C VAL A 139 -5.97 -7.35 0.97
N ASP A 140 -6.69 -8.45 0.78
CA ASP A 140 -8.08 -8.56 1.22
C ASP A 140 -8.19 -8.63 2.76
N VAL A 141 -7.24 -9.26 3.45
CA VAL A 141 -7.13 -9.20 4.93
C VAL A 141 -6.91 -7.76 5.41
N PHE A 142 -6.01 -7.02 4.76
CA PHE A 142 -5.76 -5.62 5.09
C PHE A 142 -7.01 -4.74 4.86
N LEU A 143 -7.69 -4.90 3.72
CA LEU A 143 -8.93 -4.15 3.44
C LEU A 143 -10.05 -4.51 4.41
N GLN A 144 -10.18 -5.78 4.79
CA GLN A 144 -11.16 -6.17 5.80
C GLN A 144 -10.83 -5.58 7.18
N TRP A 145 -9.55 -5.52 7.54
CA TRP A 145 -9.12 -4.83 8.75
C TRP A 145 -9.45 -3.33 8.71
N CYS A 146 -9.18 -2.64 7.59
CA CYS A 146 -9.60 -1.26 7.37
C CYS A 146 -11.12 -1.08 7.52
N LYS A 147 -11.91 -2.02 6.97
CA LYS A 147 -13.38 -2.00 7.03
C LYS A 147 -13.91 -2.12 8.46
N THR A 148 -13.18 -2.81 9.33
CA THR A 148 -13.52 -2.92 10.76
C THR A 148 -13.09 -1.69 11.57
N GLY A 149 -12.59 -0.63 10.93
CA GLY A 149 -12.06 0.53 11.64
C GLY A 149 -10.67 0.28 12.24
N LEU A 150 -9.91 -0.68 11.70
CA LEU A 150 -8.54 -0.99 12.11
C LEU A 150 -8.44 -1.53 13.55
N GLU A 151 -9.43 -2.34 13.98
CA GLU A 151 -9.60 -2.76 15.38
C GLU A 151 -9.02 -4.14 15.72
N TRP A 152 -8.64 -4.95 14.73
CA TRP A 152 -8.04 -6.27 15.01
C TRP A 152 -6.69 -6.16 15.70
N SER A 153 -6.34 -7.21 16.46
CA SER A 153 -4.99 -7.37 17.01
C SER A 153 -3.99 -7.46 15.86
N PHE A 154 -3.10 -6.47 15.80
CA PHE A 154 -2.09 -6.41 14.76
C PHE A 154 -1.16 -7.63 14.77
N GLU A 155 -0.75 -8.11 15.95
CA GLU A 155 0.13 -9.29 16.06
C GLU A 155 -0.52 -10.54 15.47
N VAL A 156 -1.83 -10.74 15.68
CA VAL A 156 -2.56 -11.89 15.11
C VAL A 156 -2.63 -11.80 13.59
N VAL A 157 -2.84 -10.60 13.03
CA VAL A 157 -2.86 -10.39 11.58
C VAL A 157 -1.47 -10.64 10.99
N LEU A 158 -0.42 -10.15 11.65
CA LEU A 158 0.96 -10.33 11.21
C LEU A 158 1.40 -11.80 11.26
N ASP A 159 1.04 -12.52 12.32
CA ASP A 159 1.29 -13.96 12.44
C ASP A 159 0.61 -14.73 11.31
N ALA A 160 -0.67 -14.43 11.03
CA ALA A 160 -1.39 -15.05 9.92
C ALA A 160 -0.73 -14.77 8.56
N ILE A 161 -0.28 -13.54 8.31
CA ILE A 161 0.44 -13.16 7.09
C ILE A 161 1.76 -13.96 6.98
N TRP A 162 2.52 -14.04 8.07
CA TRP A 162 3.79 -14.76 8.10
C TRP A 162 3.63 -16.27 7.86
N GLU A 163 2.69 -16.89 8.56
CA GLU A 163 2.44 -18.33 8.46
C GLU A 163 1.95 -18.74 7.06
N CYS A 164 1.13 -17.89 6.44
CA CYS A 164 0.63 -18.11 5.08
C CYS A 164 1.65 -17.76 3.97
N SER A 165 2.74 -17.06 4.30
CA SER A 165 3.71 -16.62 3.31
C SER A 165 4.43 -17.81 2.63
N PRO A 166 4.49 -17.87 1.29
CA PRO A 166 5.32 -18.84 0.59
C PRO A 166 6.78 -18.77 1.05
N ALA A 167 7.42 -19.92 1.28
CA ALA A 167 8.77 -19.97 1.87
C ALA A 167 9.83 -19.13 1.12
N PHE A 168 9.71 -19.02 -0.21
CA PHE A 168 10.62 -18.22 -1.04
C PHE A 168 10.38 -16.70 -0.95
N LEU A 169 9.23 -16.26 -0.42
CA LEU A 169 8.92 -14.85 -0.15
C LEU A 169 9.28 -14.44 1.28
N ARG A 170 9.54 -15.40 2.18
CA ARG A 170 9.90 -15.10 3.58
C ARG A 170 11.32 -14.54 3.66
N LYS A 171 11.44 -13.22 3.77
CA LYS A 171 12.69 -12.60 4.23
C LYS A 171 12.72 -12.61 5.75
N ARG A 172 13.77 -13.21 6.32
CA ARG A 172 13.99 -13.24 7.78
C ARG A 172 14.06 -11.79 8.28
N PRO A 173 13.44 -11.42 9.42
CA PRO A 173 13.61 -10.09 9.99
C PRO A 173 15.10 -9.79 10.13
N LEU A 174 15.52 -8.56 9.84
CA LEU A 174 16.81 -8.06 10.34
C LEU A 174 16.76 -8.30 11.85
N GLN A 175 17.64 -9.16 12.37
CA GLN A 175 17.78 -9.28 13.81
C GLN A 175 18.04 -7.86 14.34
N PRO A 176 17.39 -7.42 15.43
CA PRO A 176 17.79 -6.18 16.07
C PRO A 176 19.28 -6.32 16.35
N ALA A 177 20.07 -5.38 15.84
CA ALA A 177 21.50 -5.33 16.12
C ALA A 177 21.64 -5.39 17.64
N ILE A 178 22.23 -6.47 18.15
CA ILE A 178 22.56 -6.59 19.56
C ILE A 178 23.51 -5.43 19.83
N PRO A 179 23.15 -4.45 20.69
CA PRO A 179 24.10 -3.40 21.02
C PRO A 179 25.29 -4.07 21.72
N SER A 180 26.46 -3.90 21.11
CA SER A 180 27.77 -4.25 21.66
C SER A 180 28.07 -3.46 22.92
#